data_AF-A0A4Q3S4S1-F1
#
_entry.id   AF-A0A4Q3S4S1-F1
#
_cell.length_a   1.000
_cell.length_b   1.000
_cell.length_c   1.000
_cell.angle_alpha   90.00
_cell.angle_beta   90.00
_cell.angle_gamma   90.00
#
_symmetry.space_group_name_H-M   'P 1'
#
loop_
_entity.id
_entity.type
_entity.pdbx_description
1 polymer ?
#
loop_
_entity_poly.entity_id
_entity_poly.type
_entity_poly.pdbx_seq_one_letter_code
_entity_poly.pdbx_strand_id
1 'polypeptide(L)' 'VEGNRMVNMQLTNSKLVDRGTQMVMMRTGITDYEKAQQLLLKYGSVKKAVESTYQ' A
#
# COMPACT_ATOMS: atom_id res chain seq x y z
N VAL A 1 -33.22 0.81 -4.29
CA VAL A 1 -32.08 1.50 -4.92
C VAL A 1 -30.81 1.26 -4.12
N GLU A 2 -30.11 0.13 -4.29
CA GLU A 2 -28.76 -0.06 -3.72
C GLU A 2 -27.95 -1.05 -4.57
N GLY A 3 -27.71 -0.67 -5.83
CA GLY A 3 -26.90 -1.45 -6.78
C GLY A 3 -25.54 -0.82 -7.05
N ASN A 4 -24.89 -0.18 -6.07
CA ASN A 4 -23.71 0.62 -6.34
C ASN A 4 -22.67 0.53 -5.22
N ARG A 5 -21.93 -0.58 -5.10
CA ARG A 5 -20.81 -0.62 -4.14
C ARG A 5 -19.62 -1.53 -4.44
N MET A 6 -19.63 -2.39 -5.46
CA MET A 6 -18.47 -3.29 -5.72
C MET A 6 -17.63 -2.96 -6.95
N VAL A 7 -18.19 -2.27 -7.95
CA VAL A 7 -17.46 -1.99 -9.21
C VAL A 7 -16.43 -0.86 -9.03
N ASN A 8 -16.71 0.11 -8.17
CA ASN A 8 -15.75 1.19 -7.84
C ASN A 8 -14.71 0.76 -6.79
N MET A 9 -14.94 -0.30 -6.02
CA MET A 9 -14.08 -0.63 -4.87
C MET A 9 -12.77 -1.32 -5.27
N GLN A 10 -12.77 -2.09 -6.37
CA GLN A 10 -11.55 -2.67 -6.94
C GLN A 10 -10.57 -1.59 -7.44
N LEU A 11 -11.09 -0.51 -8.06
CA LEU A 11 -10.32 0.69 -8.42
C LEU A 11 -9.92 1.56 -7.21
N THR A 12 -10.71 1.54 -6.13
CA THR A 12 -10.36 2.22 -4.88
C THR A 12 -9.18 1.55 -4.17
N ASN A 13 -9.07 0.22 -4.26
CA ASN A 13 -7.96 -0.51 -3.66
C ASN A 13 -6.63 -0.24 -4.35
N SER A 14 -6.57 -0.14 -5.68
CA SER A 14 -5.31 0.20 -6.35
C SER A 14 -4.78 1.57 -5.93
N LYS A 15 -5.65 2.59 -5.81
CA LYS A 15 -5.25 3.92 -5.31
C LYS A 15 -4.81 3.91 -3.83
N LEU A 16 -5.41 3.06 -3.00
CA LEU A 16 -5.01 2.91 -1.60
C LEU A 16 -3.68 2.16 -1.47
N VAL A 17 -3.48 1.13 -2.28
CA VAL A 17 -2.21 0.40 -2.37
C VAL A 17 -1.11 1.35 -2.86
N ASP A 18 -1.36 2.15 -3.90
CA ASP A 18 -0.37 3.10 -4.40
C ASP A 18 0.01 4.16 -3.36
N ARG A 19 -0.97 4.73 -2.66
CA ARG A 19 -0.72 5.66 -1.55
C ARG A 19 0.05 4.99 -0.42
N GLY A 20 -0.30 3.75 -0.07
CA GLY A 20 0.43 2.98 0.93
C GLY A 20 1.87 2.74 0.52
N THR A 21 2.12 2.39 -0.74
CA THR A 21 3.47 2.16 -1.28
C THR A 21 4.29 3.43 -1.20
N GLN A 22 3.74 4.58 -1.63
CA GLN A 22 4.38 5.89 -1.52
C GLN A 22 4.69 6.26 -0.06
N MET A 23 3.80 5.96 0.88
CA MET A 23 4.05 6.19 2.31
C MET A 23 5.19 5.30 2.84
N VAL A 24 5.25 4.04 2.42
CA VAL A 24 6.36 3.14 2.77
C VAL A 24 7.66 3.73 2.22
N MET A 25 7.73 4.05 0.93
CA MET A 25 8.91 4.65 0.28
C MET A 25 9.41 5.91 0.99
N MET A 26 8.50 6.86 1.31
CA MET A 26 8.87 8.09 2.00
C MET A 26 9.42 7.87 3.40
N ARG A 27 8.93 6.86 4.12
CA ARG A 27 9.34 6.57 5.50
C ARG A 27 10.66 5.80 5.53
N THR A 28 10.79 4.79 4.68
CA THR A 28 11.93 3.86 4.66
C THR A 28 13.09 4.34 3.79
N GLY A 29 12.85 5.34 2.94
CA GLY A 29 13.82 5.81 1.94
C GLY A 29 13.96 4.85 0.74
N ILE A 30 13.09 3.85 0.61
CA ILE A 30 13.11 2.94 -0.54
C ILE A 30 12.71 3.72 -1.80
N THR A 31 13.61 3.73 -2.78
CA THR A 31 13.37 4.33 -4.10
C THR A 31 12.70 3.37 -5.08
N ASP A 32 12.72 2.06 -4.78
CA ASP A 32 12.09 1.01 -5.58
C ASP A 32 10.61 0.82 -5.20
N TYR A 33 9.74 1.21 -6.13
CA TYR A 33 8.30 1.11 -5.96
C TYR A 33 7.81 -0.33 -5.80
N GLU A 34 8.30 -1.27 -6.61
CA GLU A 34 7.86 -2.66 -6.55
C GLU A 34 8.25 -3.28 -5.21
N LYS A 35 9.47 -2.99 -4.74
CA LYS A 35 9.93 -3.46 -3.44
C LYS A 35 9.08 -2.90 -2.29
N ALA A 36 8.74 -1.62 -2.32
CA ALA A 36 7.87 -1.00 -1.32
C ALA A 36 6.42 -1.54 -1.40
N GLN A 37 5.92 -1.82 -2.60
CA GLN A 37 4.60 -2.42 -2.81
C GLN A 37 4.56 -3.85 -2.29
N GLN A 38 5.58 -4.66 -2.59
CA GLN A 38 5.70 -6.02 -2.06
C GLN A 38 5.78 -6.02 -0.53
N LEU A 39 6.52 -5.07 0.06
CA LEU A 39 6.56 -4.87 1.51
C LEU A 39 5.17 -4.55 2.06
N LEU A 40 4.46 -3.59 1.47
CA LEU A 40 3.12 -3.23 1.89
C LEU A 40 2.15 -4.41 1.80
N LEU A 41 2.17 -5.16 0.70
CA LEU A 41 1.32 -6.32 0.48
C LEU A 41 1.68 -7.47 1.42
N LYS A 42 2.97 -7.70 1.69
CA LYS A 42 3.46 -8.75 2.58
C LYS A 42 3.06 -8.52 4.03
N TYR A 43 3.14 -7.27 4.50
CA TYR A 43 2.86 -6.93 5.90
C TYR A 43 1.42 -6.45 6.13
N GLY A 44 0.69 -6.11 5.06
CA GLY A 44 -0.71 -5.70 5.08
C GLY A 44 -0.97 -4.31 5.68
N SER A 45 0.06 -3.61 6.16
CA SER A 45 -0.06 -2.23 6.64
C SER A 45 1.25 -1.46 6.48
N VAL A 46 1.14 -0.15 6.21
CA VAL A 46 2.29 0.75 6.07
C VAL A 46 3.16 0.71 7.33
N LYS A 47 2.56 0.72 8.52
CA LYS A 47 3.29 0.71 9.80
C LYS A 47 4.20 -0.52 9.92
N LYS A 48 3.64 -1.72 9.69
CA LYS A 48 4.39 -2.99 9.76
C LYS A 48 5.46 -3.09 8.66
N ALA A 49 5.14 -2.60 7.46
CA ALA A 49 6.08 -2.57 6.34
C ALA A 49 7.26 -1.62 6.56
N VAL A 50 7.04 -0.52 7.28
CA VAL A 50 8.08 0.44 7.67
C VAL A 50 8.92 -0.10 8.83
N GLU A 51 8.30 -0.63 9.87
CA GLU A 51 8.99 -1.25 11.02
C GLU A 51 9.92 -2.39 10.60
N SER A 52 9.51 -3.21 9.62
CA SER A 52 10.34 -4.32 9.14
C SER A 52 11.62 -3.89 8.39
N THR A 53 11.72 -2.62 7.96
CA THR A 53 12.93 -2.09 7.31
C THR A 53 13.98 -1.54 8.29
N TYR A 54 13.60 -1.28 9.53
CA TYR A 54 14.51 -0.75 10.57
C TYR A 54 15.08 -1.83 11.49
N GLN A 55 14.85 -3.10 11.18
CA GLN A 55 15.26 -4.24 11.99
C GLN A 55 16.61 -4.80 11.56
#